data_AF-A0A653YCA1-F1
#
_entry.id   AF-A0A653YCA1-F1
#
_cell.length_a   1.000
_cell.length_b   1.000
_cell.length_c   1.000
_cell.angle_alpha   90.00
_cell.angle_beta   90.00
_cell.angle_gamma   90.00
#
_symmetry.space_group_name_H-M   'P 1'
#
loop_
_entity.id
_entity.type
_entity.pdbx_description
1 polymer ?
#
loop_
_entity_poly.entity_id
_entity_poly.type
_entity_poly.pdbx_seq_one_letter_code
_entity_poly.pdbx_strand_id
1 'polypeptide(L)'
;MGMFKSDEEKAAEKAERERVEAARQEALQAAAVEAAEQKRIAGPVGQAEVAKQAGLRFYEVQLDVGMTSGSATFGEATGTETRSSSHLGTLGEIEALGWRLEHVGYVYQVTGEETTDKFVSTGQRVAVSGKTVGIYLFRNPD
;
A
#
# COMPACT_ATOMS: atom_id res chain seq x y z
N MET A 1 -9.02 56.27 -10.25
CA MET A 1 -10.21 55.91 -11.04
C MET A 1 -10.33 54.40 -11.02
N GLY A 2 -11.29 53.86 -10.27
CA GLY A 2 -11.55 52.41 -10.24
C GLY A 2 -12.32 52.01 -11.49
N MET A 3 -11.69 51.25 -12.37
CA MET A 3 -12.28 50.77 -13.62
C MET A 3 -13.12 49.54 -13.29
N PHE A 4 -14.44 49.71 -13.22
CA PHE A 4 -15.37 48.60 -13.07
C PHE A 4 -15.45 47.86 -14.41
N LYS A 5 -14.96 46.62 -14.45
CA LYS A 5 -15.17 45.69 -15.57
C LYS A 5 -16.66 45.55 -15.84
N SER A 6 -17.07 45.66 -17.10
CA SER A 6 -18.46 45.45 -17.53
C SER A 6 -18.94 44.04 -17.16
N ASP A 7 -20.23 43.88 -16.89
CA ASP A 7 -20.82 42.59 -16.49
C ASP A 7 -20.57 41.48 -17.54
N GLU A 8 -20.44 41.85 -18.80
CA GLU A 8 -20.08 40.97 -19.92
C GLU A 8 -18.62 40.48 -19.84
N GLU A 9 -17.69 41.35 -19.41
CA GLU A 9 -16.27 41.00 -19.24
C GLU A 9 -16.07 40.09 -18.03
N LYS A 10 -16.85 40.28 -16.95
CA LYS A 10 -16.88 39.37 -15.80
C LYS A 10 -17.49 38.01 -16.15
N ALA A 11 -18.52 37.98 -17.00
CA ALA A 11 -19.12 36.72 -17.46
C ALA A 11 -18.16 35.93 -18.34
N ALA A 12 -17.43 36.59 -19.24
CA ALA A 12 -16.39 35.96 -20.06
C ALA A 12 -15.23 35.41 -19.21
N GLU A 13 -14.72 36.20 -18.25
CA GLU A 13 -13.64 35.76 -17.35
C GLU A 13 -14.06 34.57 -16.48
N LYS A 14 -15.32 34.55 -16.01
CA LYS A 14 -15.85 33.42 -15.24
C LYS A 14 -15.99 32.16 -16.09
N ALA A 15 -16.51 32.28 -17.32
CA ALA A 15 -16.63 31.16 -18.25
C ALA A 15 -15.26 30.59 -18.65
N GLU A 16 -14.25 31.44 -18.81
CA GLU A 16 -12.88 31.00 -19.09
C GLU A 16 -12.27 30.27 -17.89
N ARG A 17 -12.43 30.80 -16.67
CA ARG A 17 -12.00 30.12 -15.43
C ARG A 17 -12.69 28.78 -15.25
N GLU A 18 -14.00 28.70 -15.46
CA GLU A 18 -14.76 27.44 -15.37
C GLU A 18 -14.28 26.41 -16.41
N ARG A 19 -13.94 26.82 -17.64
CA ARG A 19 -13.36 25.93 -18.66
C ARG A 19 -11.96 25.44 -18.28
N VAL A 20 -11.11 26.32 -17.75
CA VAL A 20 -9.76 25.96 -17.30
C VAL A 20 -9.83 25.03 -16.08
N GLU A 21 -10.75 25.28 -15.15
CA GLU A 21 -10.99 24.41 -14.00
C GLU A 21 -11.56 23.05 -14.41
N ALA A 22 -12.52 23.01 -15.34
CA ALA A 22 -13.06 21.76 -15.89
C ALA A 22 -11.97 20.94 -16.58
N ALA A 23 -11.18 21.56 -17.46
CA ALA A 23 -10.05 20.89 -18.13
C ALA A 23 -8.99 20.40 -17.12
N ARG A 24 -8.75 21.16 -16.04
CA ARG A 24 -7.83 20.75 -14.97
C ARG A 24 -8.40 19.57 -14.17
N GLN A 25 -9.70 19.55 -13.89
CA GLN A 25 -10.34 18.42 -13.21
C GLN A 25 -10.33 17.16 -14.07
N GLU A 26 -10.63 17.27 -15.37
CA GLU A 26 -10.53 16.15 -16.31
C GLU A 26 -9.10 15.61 -16.39
N ALA A 27 -8.09 16.48 -16.48
CA ALA A 27 -6.68 16.06 -16.47
C ALA A 27 -6.27 15.36 -15.16
N LEU A 28 -6.74 15.85 -14.01
CA LEU A 28 -6.50 15.20 -12.71
C LEU A 28 -7.19 13.83 -12.61
N GLN A 29 -8.41 13.71 -13.13
CA GLN A 29 -9.12 12.42 -13.17
C GLN A 29 -8.43 11.43 -14.10
N ALA A 30 -8.03 11.85 -15.30
CA ALA A 30 -7.27 11.02 -16.23
C ALA A 30 -5.95 10.53 -15.60
N ALA A 31 -5.18 11.43 -14.98
CA ALA A 31 -3.95 11.08 -14.28
C ALA A 31 -4.19 10.12 -13.09
N ALA A 32 -5.31 10.28 -12.36
CA ALA A 32 -5.66 9.39 -11.25
C ALA A 32 -6.03 7.97 -11.75
N VAL A 33 -6.72 7.86 -12.88
CA VAL A 33 -7.06 6.58 -13.51
C VAL A 33 -5.79 5.89 -13.99
N GLU A 34 -4.92 6.59 -14.70
CA GLU A 34 -3.63 6.04 -15.16
C GLU A 34 -2.76 5.59 -13.98
N ALA A 35 -2.67 6.39 -12.91
CA ALA A 35 -1.93 6.02 -11.72
C ALA A 35 -2.53 4.80 -11.01
N ALA A 36 -3.86 4.67 -10.99
CA ALA A 36 -4.52 3.49 -10.43
C ALA A 36 -4.26 2.23 -11.25
N GLU A 37 -4.23 2.35 -12.57
CA GLU A 37 -3.92 1.24 -13.48
C GLU A 37 -2.46 0.82 -13.36
N GLN A 38 -1.52 1.76 -13.33
CA GLN A 38 -0.10 1.46 -13.10
C GLN A 38 0.11 0.76 -11.76
N LYS A 39 -0.60 1.19 -10.70
CA LYS A 39 -0.56 0.52 -9.40
C LYS A 39 -1.14 -0.90 -9.46
N ARG A 40 -2.17 -1.13 -10.28
CA ARG A 40 -2.75 -2.47 -10.48
C ARG A 40 -1.74 -3.40 -11.17
N ILE A 41 -1.08 -2.92 -12.22
CA ILE A 41 -0.05 -3.68 -12.96
C ILE A 41 1.17 -3.94 -12.07
N ALA A 42 1.61 -2.94 -11.29
CA ALA A 42 2.72 -3.09 -10.35
C ALA A 42 2.36 -3.96 -9.14
N GLY A 43 1.07 -4.17 -8.89
CA GLY A 43 0.56 -5.01 -7.82
C GLY A 43 0.87 -6.50 -8.04
N PRO A 44 0.71 -7.32 -6.99
CA PRO A 44 1.06 -8.75 -7.04
C PRO A 44 0.31 -9.53 -8.13
N VAL A 45 -0.96 -9.20 -8.37
CA VAL A 45 -1.76 -9.88 -9.42
C VAL A 45 -1.25 -9.52 -10.82
N GLY A 46 -0.98 -8.24 -11.09
CA GLY A 46 -0.42 -7.81 -12.36
C GLY A 46 0.97 -8.39 -12.63
N GLN A 47 1.81 -8.47 -11.60
CA GLN A 47 3.12 -9.13 -11.69
C GLN A 47 2.98 -10.63 -11.98
N ALA A 48 2.01 -11.32 -11.38
CA ALA A 48 1.72 -12.72 -11.67
C ALA A 48 1.27 -12.94 -13.12
N GLU A 49 0.49 -12.02 -13.68
CA GLU A 49 0.07 -12.06 -15.08
C GLU A 49 1.27 -11.88 -16.03
N VAL A 50 2.11 -10.87 -15.79
CA VAL A 50 3.34 -10.63 -16.56
C VAL A 50 4.29 -11.83 -16.48
N ALA A 51 4.47 -12.40 -15.29
CA ALA A 51 5.29 -13.60 -15.09
C ALA A 51 4.77 -14.80 -15.90
N LYS A 52 3.45 -14.93 -16.01
CA LYS A 52 2.83 -16.03 -16.75
C LYS A 52 2.97 -15.84 -18.26
N GLN A 53 2.77 -14.61 -18.75
CA GLN A 53 3.01 -14.25 -20.15
C GLN A 53 4.49 -14.44 -20.54
N ALA A 54 5.42 -14.21 -19.61
CA ALA A 54 6.85 -14.48 -19.80
C ALA A 54 7.21 -15.98 -19.80
N GLY A 55 6.26 -16.88 -19.50
CA GLY A 55 6.50 -18.32 -19.45
C GLY A 55 7.30 -18.77 -18.23
N LEU A 56 7.28 -18.00 -17.14
CA LEU A 56 7.95 -18.41 -15.91
C LEU A 56 7.26 -19.62 -15.29
N ARG A 57 8.09 -20.53 -14.76
CA ARG A 57 7.64 -21.77 -14.10
C ARG A 57 7.22 -21.55 -12.65
N PHE A 58 7.79 -20.53 -12.02
CA PHE A 58 7.57 -20.19 -10.64
C PHE A 58 7.33 -18.69 -10.50
N TYR A 59 6.46 -18.34 -9.57
CA TYR A 59 6.17 -16.96 -9.19
C TYR A 59 6.15 -16.86 -7.67
N GLU A 60 6.98 -15.98 -7.13
CA GLU A 60 7.04 -15.70 -5.69
C GLU A 60 6.40 -14.34 -5.41
N VAL A 61 5.57 -14.27 -4.38
CA VAL A 61 5.04 -13.01 -3.87
C VAL A 61 5.20 -12.95 -2.35
N GLN A 62 5.61 -11.78 -1.87
CA GLN A 62 5.75 -11.48 -0.45
C GLN A 62 4.64 -10.52 -0.03
N LEU A 63 3.86 -10.91 0.97
CA LEU A 63 2.72 -10.14 1.47
C LEU A 63 2.88 -9.92 2.97
N ASP A 64 2.66 -8.71 3.45
CA ASP A 64 2.76 -8.37 4.86
C ASP A 64 1.48 -8.82 5.60
N VAL A 65 1.55 -9.94 6.32
CA VAL A 65 0.38 -10.64 6.90
C VAL A 65 -0.02 -10.06 8.27
N GLY A 66 0.91 -9.41 8.96
CA GLY A 66 0.63 -8.74 10.23
C GLY A 66 1.78 -7.85 10.66
N MET A 67 1.45 -6.82 11.44
CA MET A 67 2.42 -5.90 12.01
C MET A 67 2.14 -5.73 13.50
N THR A 68 3.18 -5.92 14.31
CA THR A 68 3.14 -5.66 15.74
C THR A 68 3.97 -4.41 16.00
N SER A 69 3.32 -3.34 16.45
CA SER A 69 4.00 -2.10 16.89
C SER A 69 3.87 -1.97 18.40
N GLY A 70 5.01 -2.00 19.10
CA GLY A 70 5.08 -1.71 20.52
C GLY A 70 5.68 -0.32 20.74
N SER A 71 5.06 0.49 21.60
CA SER A 71 5.63 1.76 22.06
C SER A 71 5.82 1.74 23.57
N ALA A 72 7.02 2.09 24.04
CA ALA A 72 7.30 2.28 25.46
C ALA A 72 7.29 3.78 25.77
N THR A 73 6.35 4.24 26.59
CA THR A 73 6.31 5.63 27.09
C THR A 73 6.56 5.65 28.60
N PHE A 74 6.96 6.78 29.17
CA PHE A 74 7.27 6.90 30.59
C PHE A 74 6.08 6.48 31.46
N GLY A 75 6.13 5.27 32.03
CA GLY A 75 5.10 4.70 32.90
C GLY A 75 4.28 3.55 32.29
N GLU A 76 4.15 3.45 30.96
CA GLU A 76 3.26 2.49 30.29
C GLU A 76 3.94 1.85 29.06
N ALA A 77 3.83 0.54 28.93
CA ALA A 77 4.21 -0.19 27.72
C ALA A 77 2.93 -0.67 27.06
N THR A 78 2.57 -0.09 25.92
CA THR A 78 1.35 -0.41 25.19
C THR A 78 1.75 -1.06 23.86
N GLY A 79 1.31 -2.30 23.64
CA GLY A 79 1.49 -3.01 22.38
C GLY A 79 0.20 -2.96 21.58
N THR A 80 0.26 -2.46 20.34
CA THR A 80 -0.86 -2.54 19.41
C THR A 80 -0.51 -3.55 18.32
N GLU A 81 -1.26 -4.65 18.26
CA GLU A 81 -1.19 -5.61 17.17
C GLU A 81 -2.17 -5.20 16.08
N THR A 82 -1.66 -4.89 14.89
CA THR A 82 -2.49 -4.64 13.71
C THR A 82 -2.39 -5.85 12.79
N ARG A 83 -3.47 -6.61 12.69
CA ARG A 83 -3.58 -7.68 11.68
C ARG A 83 -3.87 -7.01 10.34
N SER A 84 -3.01 -7.26 9.36
CA SER A 84 -3.21 -6.78 8.00
C SER A 84 -4.48 -7.41 7.40
N SER A 85 -5.14 -6.69 6.50
CA SER A 85 -6.32 -7.17 5.78
C SER A 85 -6.07 -8.54 5.13
N SER A 86 -7.11 -9.36 5.04
CA SER A 86 -7.04 -10.70 4.46
C SER A 86 -6.48 -10.67 3.03
N HIS A 87 -5.32 -11.30 2.83
CA HIS A 87 -4.67 -11.45 1.52
C HIS A 87 -5.30 -12.55 0.64
N LEU A 88 -6.37 -13.19 1.14
CA LEU A 88 -7.04 -14.30 0.45
C LEU A 88 -7.59 -13.89 -0.91
N GLY A 89 -8.05 -12.64 -1.07
CA GLY A 89 -8.52 -12.12 -2.36
C GLY A 89 -7.40 -12.09 -3.40
N THR A 90 -6.26 -11.51 -3.04
CA THR A 90 -5.07 -11.45 -3.91
C THR A 90 -4.56 -12.83 -4.30
N LEU A 91 -4.45 -13.76 -3.34
CA LEU A 91 -3.99 -15.13 -3.62
C LEU A 91 -4.98 -15.87 -4.53
N GLY A 92 -6.29 -15.70 -4.31
CA GLY A 92 -7.33 -16.29 -5.15
C GLY A 92 -7.34 -15.73 -6.58
N GLU A 93 -7.09 -14.44 -6.76
CA GLU A 93 -6.92 -13.83 -8.08
C GLU A 93 -5.70 -14.40 -8.82
N ILE A 94 -4.58 -14.61 -8.12
CA ILE A 94 -3.38 -15.25 -8.70
C ILE A 94 -3.69 -16.70 -9.11
N GLU A 95 -4.42 -17.47 -8.29
CA GLU A 95 -4.84 -18.82 -8.68
C GLU A 95 -5.82 -18.82 -9.86
N ALA A 96 -6.70 -17.82 -9.97
CA ALA A 96 -7.60 -17.67 -11.10
C ALA A 96 -6.87 -17.37 -12.43
N LEU A 97 -5.69 -16.75 -12.38
CA LEU A 97 -4.79 -16.64 -13.54
C LEU A 97 -4.20 -18.00 -13.96
N GLY A 98 -4.44 -19.06 -13.17
CA GLY A 98 -3.99 -20.43 -13.40
C GLY A 98 -2.59 -20.71 -12.83
N TRP A 99 -2.14 -19.90 -11.87
CA TRP A 99 -1.03 -20.29 -11.00
C TRP A 99 -1.54 -21.29 -9.96
N ARG A 100 -0.68 -22.16 -9.46
CA ARG A 100 -1.02 -23.09 -8.37
C ARG A 100 -0.15 -22.81 -7.16
N LEU A 101 -0.76 -22.52 -6.02
CA LEU A 101 -0.01 -22.33 -4.79
C LEU A 101 0.67 -23.65 -4.39
N GLU A 102 2.00 -23.64 -4.25
CA GLU A 102 2.80 -24.84 -3.93
C GLU A 102 3.39 -24.75 -2.52
N HIS A 103 3.88 -23.58 -2.11
CA HIS A 103 4.49 -23.40 -0.80
C HIS A 103 4.12 -22.07 -0.16
N VAL A 104 4.03 -22.07 1.17
CA VAL A 104 3.83 -20.87 1.98
C VAL A 104 4.84 -20.89 3.11
N GLY A 105 5.63 -19.82 3.21
CA GLY A 105 6.54 -19.54 4.31
C GLY A 105 6.09 -18.31 5.07
N TYR A 106 6.33 -18.28 6.38
CA TYR A 106 6.11 -17.08 7.20
C TYR A 106 7.41 -16.74 7.90
N VAL A 107 7.82 -15.48 7.79
CA VAL A 107 9.02 -14.96 8.44
C VAL A 107 8.62 -13.77 9.29
N TYR A 108 9.01 -13.79 10.56
CA TYR A 108 8.87 -12.63 11.44
C TYR A 108 10.16 -11.80 11.37
N GLN A 109 10.04 -10.58 10.85
CA GLN A 109 11.14 -9.62 10.78
C GLN A 109 10.99 -8.61 11.91
N VAL A 110 11.95 -8.56 12.82
CA VAL A 110 12.03 -7.52 13.86
C VAL A 110 12.45 -6.21 13.19
N THR A 111 11.62 -5.17 13.30
CA THR A 111 11.83 -3.86 12.66
C THR A 111 12.37 -2.81 13.62
N GLY A 112 12.33 -3.06 14.93
CA GLY A 112 12.95 -2.20 15.93
C GLY A 112 12.85 -2.79 17.33
N GLU A 113 13.86 -2.50 18.13
CA GLU A 113 13.91 -2.82 19.55
C GLU A 113 14.10 -1.52 20.33
N GLU A 114 13.05 -1.00 20.96
CA GLU A 114 13.18 0.15 21.86
C GLU A 114 13.42 -0.35 23.28
N THR A 115 14.65 -0.15 23.76
CA THR A 115 15.02 -0.41 25.15
C THR A 115 14.95 0.90 25.92
N THR A 116 14.01 1.03 26.85
CA THR A 116 14.00 2.15 27.80
C THR A 116 14.52 1.67 29.16
N ASP A 117 15.61 2.26 29.61
CA ASP A 117 16.15 2.03 30.95
C ASP A 117 15.31 2.76 32.01
N LYS A 118 14.83 2.04 33.02
CA LYS A 118 14.23 2.66 34.20
C LYS A 118 15.34 3.24 35.07
N PHE A 119 15.55 4.55 35.00
CA PHE A 119 16.59 5.28 35.76
C PHE A 119 16.44 5.21 37.31
N VAL A 120 15.48 4.44 37.86
CA VAL A 120 15.20 4.34 39.31
C VAL A 120 14.88 2.90 39.79
N SER A 121 14.77 1.90 38.91
CA SER A 121 14.62 0.49 39.35
C SER A 121 15.22 -0.47 38.32
N THR A 122 15.95 -1.48 38.79
CA THR A 122 16.66 -2.53 38.03
C THR A 122 15.75 -3.40 37.14
N GLY A 123 15.15 -2.82 36.11
CA GLY A 123 14.38 -3.55 35.11
C GLY A 123 14.38 -2.81 33.78
N GLN A 124 15.04 -3.39 32.77
CA GLN A 124 14.88 -2.97 31.38
C GLN A 124 13.49 -3.38 30.90
N ARG A 125 12.80 -2.49 30.17
CA ARG A 125 11.61 -2.83 29.39
C ARG A 125 11.95 -2.70 27.92
N VAL A 126 11.73 -3.78 27.18
CA VAL A 126 12.01 -3.91 25.75
C VAL A 126 10.67 -3.91 25.02
N ALA A 127 10.43 -2.90 24.18
CA ALA A 127 9.32 -2.91 23.23
C ALA A 127 9.86 -3.42 21.89
N VAL A 128 9.42 -4.62 21.49
CA VAL A 128 9.79 -5.22 20.19
C VAL A 128 8.71 -4.86 19.18
N SER A 129 9.12 -4.17 18.12
CA SER A 129 8.28 -3.98 16.93
C SER A 129 8.76 -4.92 15.82
N GLY A 130 7.83 -5.55 15.12
CA GLY A 130 8.14 -6.47 14.04
C GLY A 130 6.98 -6.66 13.07
N LYS A 131 7.31 -7.15 11.88
CA LYS A 131 6.35 -7.47 10.83
C LYS A 131 6.45 -8.94 10.45
N THR A 132 5.31 -9.58 10.26
CA THR A 132 5.22 -10.94 9.71
C THR A 132 5.02 -10.84 8.21
N VAL A 133 6.01 -11.30 7.46
CA VAL A 133 5.96 -11.40 6.00
C VAL A 133 5.62 -12.84 5.62
N GLY A 134 4.55 -13.02 4.85
CA GLY A 134 4.21 -14.29 4.21
C GLY A 134 4.83 -14.36 2.83
N ILE A 135 5.61 -15.41 2.55
CA ILE A 135 6.22 -15.70 1.27
C ILE A 135 5.41 -16.81 0.62
N TYR A 136 4.81 -16.53 -0.53
CA TYR A 136 3.95 -17.47 -1.24
C TYR A 136 4.62 -17.83 -2.57
N LEU A 137 4.87 -19.13 -2.77
CA LEU A 137 5.43 -19.65 -4.00
C LEU A 137 4.34 -20.34 -4.80
N PHE A 138 4.16 -19.87 -6.02
CA PHE A 138 3.26 -20.42 -7.00
C PHE A 138 4.04 -21.12 -8.10
N ARG A 139 3.48 -22.22 -8.59
CA ARG A 139 3.97 -22.97 -9.73
C ARG A 139 3.01 -22.88 -10.89
N ASN A 140 3.56 -22.77 -12.08
CA ASN A 140 2.79 -22.91 -13.31
C ASN A 140 2.57 -24.41 -13.60
N PRO A 141 1.31 -24.90 -13.66
CA PRO A 141 1.02 -26.29 -13.96
C PRO A 141 1.26 -26.68 -15.42
N ASP A 142 1.48 -25.71 -16.32
CA ASP A 142 1.79 -25.92 -17.74
C ASP A 142 3.22 -26.47 -18.02
#